data_AF-A0A971VQJ7-F1
#
_entry.id   AF-A0A971VQJ7-F1
#
_cell.length_a   1.000
_cell.length_b   1.000
_cell.length_c   1.000
_cell.angle_alpha   90.00
_cell.angle_beta   90.00
_cell.angle_gamma   90.00
#
_symmetry.space_group_name_H-M   'P 1'
#
loop_
_entity.id
_entity.type
_entity.pdbx_description
1 polymer ?
#
loop_
_entity_poly.entity_id
_entity_poly.type
_entity_poly.pdbx_seq_one_letter_code
_entity_poly.pdbx_strand_id
1 'polypeptide(L)'
;IMNEINQIETRTKIIDKINRLIEFGCELKPAEHLESARFEENLQFIDTMMPRLLSLAVLYSYIYKLRTSKQIIDKMKELNPLGYSNVQMYEYKYKKMLCACALGMTPEKDWEGDEDANGGYIVVKRDGTVVCYHIYNRTDFEQYLFDYTCFDKASTSRYKYMDIYKDNEGYKIKLNLQVRFT
;
A
#
# COMPACT_ATOMS: atom_id res chain seq x y z
N ILE A 1 19.02 -18.02 -9.54
CA ILE A 1 18.22 -16.96 -8.88
C ILE A 1 16.73 -17.05 -9.27
N MET A 2 16.27 -16.56 -10.43
CA MET A 2 14.82 -16.52 -10.76
C MET A 2 14.10 -17.88 -10.59
N ASN A 3 14.55 -18.92 -11.29
CA ASN A 3 13.91 -20.25 -11.23
C ASN A 3 13.94 -20.85 -9.83
N GLU A 4 15.05 -20.67 -9.11
CA GLU A 4 15.22 -21.14 -7.73
C GLU A 4 14.23 -20.47 -6.77
N ILE A 5 14.06 -19.15 -6.88
CA ILE A 5 13.15 -18.40 -6.01
C ILE A 5 11.69 -18.70 -6.36
N ASN A 6 11.35 -18.82 -7.64
CA ASN A 6 9.98 -19.14 -8.05
C ASN A 6 9.51 -20.52 -7.60
N GLN A 7 10.42 -21.47 -7.37
CA GLN A 7 10.11 -22.82 -6.88
C GLN A 7 9.83 -22.89 -5.36
N ILE A 8 9.96 -21.79 -4.62
CA ILE A 8 9.70 -21.75 -3.18
C ILE A 8 8.18 -21.82 -2.91
N GLU A 9 7.74 -22.93 -2.33
CA GLU A 9 6.32 -23.24 -2.02
C GLU A 9 6.06 -23.53 -0.52
N THR A 10 6.88 -22.96 0.36
CA THR A 10 6.69 -23.07 1.82
C THR A 10 5.42 -22.34 2.30
N ARG A 11 4.98 -22.63 3.55
CA ARG A 11 3.86 -21.90 4.18
C ARG A 11 4.13 -20.39 4.30
N THR A 12 5.39 -20.00 4.35
CA THR A 12 5.88 -18.61 4.44
C THR A 12 6.51 -18.12 3.14
N LYS A 13 6.18 -18.74 1.99
CA LYS A 13 6.87 -18.53 0.71
C LYS A 13 7.07 -17.08 0.32
N ILE A 14 6.11 -16.21 0.63
CA ILE A 14 6.21 -14.77 0.36
C ILE A 14 7.44 -14.17 1.07
N ILE A 15 7.61 -14.45 2.36
CA ILE A 15 8.73 -13.96 3.17
C ILE A 15 10.03 -14.61 2.70
N ASP A 16 9.99 -15.91 2.41
CA ASP A 16 11.17 -16.69 2.03
C ASP A 16 11.72 -16.22 0.67
N LYS A 17 10.86 -15.94 -0.30
CA LYS A 17 11.24 -15.38 -1.61
C LYS A 17 11.92 -14.00 -1.45
N ILE A 18 11.40 -13.12 -0.60
CA ILE A 18 11.99 -11.79 -0.36
C ILE A 18 13.34 -11.89 0.35
N ASN A 19 13.46 -12.72 1.40
CA ASN A 19 14.73 -12.91 2.09
C ASN A 19 15.78 -13.47 1.13
N ARG A 20 15.42 -14.43 0.27
CA ARG A 20 16.33 -15.04 -0.69
C ARG A 20 16.84 -14.04 -1.72
N LEU A 21 16.00 -13.11 -2.19
CA LEU A 21 16.43 -12.00 -3.04
C LEU A 21 17.48 -11.13 -2.34
N ILE A 22 17.25 -10.78 -1.07
CA ILE A 22 18.17 -9.95 -0.28
C ILE A 22 19.50 -10.70 -0.04
N GLU A 23 19.46 -11.99 0.28
CA GLU A 23 20.66 -12.84 0.46
C GLU A 23 21.54 -12.91 -0.80
N PHE A 24 20.91 -12.92 -1.98
CA PHE A 24 21.61 -12.86 -3.26
C PHE A 24 22.11 -11.45 -3.62
N GLY A 25 21.94 -10.47 -2.74
CA GLY A 25 22.36 -9.08 -2.97
C GLY A 25 21.49 -8.35 -4.00
N CYS A 26 20.28 -8.83 -4.28
CA CYS A 26 19.36 -8.14 -5.18
C CYS A 26 18.79 -6.88 -4.51
N GLU A 27 18.86 -5.76 -5.21
CA GLU A 27 18.25 -4.51 -4.78
C GLU A 27 16.83 -4.40 -5.35
N LEU A 28 15.83 -4.38 -4.47
CA LEU A 28 14.44 -4.20 -4.86
C LEU A 28 14.09 -2.71 -4.92
N LYS A 29 13.56 -2.26 -6.06
CA LYS A 29 13.09 -0.89 -6.27
C LYS A 29 11.67 -0.90 -6.84
N PRO A 30 10.84 0.12 -6.52
CA PRO A 30 9.62 0.35 -7.26
C PRO A 30 9.89 0.47 -8.75
N ALA A 31 9.02 -0.12 -9.57
CA ALA A 31 8.97 0.16 -10.99
C ALA A 31 8.63 1.64 -11.23
N GLU A 32 8.88 2.12 -12.45
CA GLU A 32 8.53 3.49 -12.85
C GLU A 32 7.01 3.69 -12.84
N HIS A 33 6.28 2.70 -13.38
CA HIS A 33 4.82 2.70 -13.47
C HIS A 33 4.20 1.51 -12.72
N LEU A 34 2.95 1.68 -12.28
CA LEU A 34 2.13 0.58 -11.76
C LEU A 34 1.62 -0.30 -12.91
N GLU A 35 1.18 -1.51 -12.57
CA GLU A 35 0.58 -2.41 -13.56
C GLU A 35 -0.74 -1.87 -14.14
N SER A 36 -1.50 -1.11 -13.34
CA SER A 36 -2.74 -0.45 -13.76
C SER A 36 -2.48 1.04 -13.93
N ALA A 37 -2.44 1.50 -15.18
CA ALA A 37 -2.30 2.93 -15.51
C ALA A 37 -3.45 3.76 -14.91
N ARG A 38 -4.68 3.23 -14.92
CA ARG A 38 -5.84 3.85 -14.27
C ARG A 38 -5.62 4.05 -12.77
N PHE A 39 -5.16 3.01 -12.07
CA PHE A 39 -4.94 3.14 -10.64
C PHE A 39 -3.79 4.09 -10.32
N GLU A 40 -2.76 4.12 -11.16
CA GLU A 40 -1.69 5.11 -11.09
C GLU A 40 -2.23 6.54 -11.21
N GLU A 41 -3.09 6.79 -12.21
CA GLU A 41 -3.77 8.08 -12.41
C GLU A 41 -4.65 8.47 -11.21
N ASN A 42 -5.48 7.55 -10.71
CA ASN A 42 -6.32 7.79 -9.52
C ASN A 42 -5.47 8.21 -8.30
N LEU A 43 -4.30 7.59 -8.12
CA LEU A 43 -3.37 7.97 -7.06
C LEU A 43 -2.75 9.35 -7.32
N GLN A 44 -2.45 9.67 -8.59
CA GLN A 44 -1.92 10.98 -8.98
C GLN A 44 -2.92 12.13 -8.77
N PHE A 45 -4.23 11.87 -8.91
CA PHE A 45 -5.27 12.83 -8.52
C PHE A 45 -5.21 13.23 -7.04
N ILE A 46 -4.72 12.33 -6.17
CA ILE A 46 -4.51 12.63 -4.74
C ILE A 46 -3.21 13.41 -4.57
N ASP A 47 -2.12 12.91 -5.16
CA ASP A 47 -0.81 13.53 -5.13
C ASP A 47 0.06 12.93 -6.24
N THR A 48 0.80 13.77 -6.99
CA THR A 48 1.66 13.29 -8.09
C THR A 48 2.66 12.23 -7.64
N MET A 49 3.13 12.26 -6.37
CA MET A 49 4.06 11.26 -5.85
C MET A 49 3.39 10.07 -5.13
N MET A 50 2.07 10.02 -5.08
CA MET A 50 1.33 8.97 -4.38
C MET A 50 1.62 7.56 -4.92
N PRO A 51 1.70 7.30 -6.25
CA PRO A 51 2.04 5.97 -6.75
C PRO A 51 3.37 5.49 -6.18
N ARG A 52 4.40 6.35 -6.20
CA ARG A 52 5.73 6.01 -5.71
C ARG A 52 5.75 5.81 -4.20
N LEU A 53 5.06 6.66 -3.44
CA LEU A 53 4.91 6.53 -1.99
C LEU A 53 4.27 5.19 -1.65
N LEU A 54 3.18 4.82 -2.34
CA LEU A 54 2.47 3.57 -2.11
C LEU A 54 3.32 2.35 -2.49
N SER A 55 4.03 2.38 -3.63
CA SER A 55 4.92 1.28 -4.02
C SER A 55 6.04 1.05 -3.00
N LEU A 56 6.61 2.13 -2.45
CA LEU A 56 7.61 2.03 -1.38
C LEU A 56 7.00 1.48 -0.09
N ALA A 57 5.81 1.94 0.31
CA ALA A 57 5.10 1.43 1.48
C ALA A 57 4.82 -0.08 1.36
N VAL A 58 4.33 -0.51 0.19
CA VAL A 58 4.15 -1.92 -0.12
C VAL A 58 5.48 -2.65 -0.01
N LEU A 59 6.51 -2.22 -0.73
CA LEU A 59 7.82 -2.87 -0.71
C LEU A 59 8.39 -2.99 0.72
N TYR A 60 8.31 -1.94 1.52
CA TYR A 60 8.79 -1.93 2.90
C TYR A 60 8.02 -2.89 3.81
N SER A 61 6.71 -3.07 3.60
CA SER A 61 5.95 -4.08 4.32
C SER A 61 6.49 -5.50 4.09
N TYR A 62 6.94 -5.80 2.87
CA TYR A 62 7.54 -7.10 2.53
C TYR A 62 8.97 -7.23 3.08
N ILE A 63 9.83 -6.23 2.86
CA ILE A 63 11.25 -6.26 3.27
C ILE A 63 11.39 -6.29 4.80
N TYR A 64 10.68 -5.40 5.49
CA TYR A 64 10.80 -5.23 6.94
C TYR A 64 9.75 -6.03 7.73
N LYS A 65 8.93 -6.83 7.05
CA LYS A 65 7.88 -7.68 7.66
C LYS A 65 6.88 -6.88 8.52
N LEU A 66 6.58 -5.65 8.10
CA LEU A 66 5.68 -4.72 8.78
C LEU A 66 4.24 -4.96 8.30
N ARG A 67 3.26 -4.75 9.20
CA ARG A 67 1.85 -4.98 8.86
C ARG A 67 0.98 -3.74 9.00
N THR A 68 1.05 -3.04 10.13
CA THR A 68 0.15 -1.90 10.33
C THR A 68 0.60 -0.70 9.50
N SER A 69 -0.37 0.09 9.06
CA SER A 69 -0.12 1.34 8.34
C SER A 69 0.86 2.23 9.10
N LYS A 70 0.67 2.34 10.41
CA LYS A 70 1.58 3.07 11.31
C LYS A 70 3.02 2.57 11.25
N GLN A 71 3.24 1.27 11.42
CA GLN A 71 4.59 0.67 11.35
C GLN A 71 5.29 0.97 10.02
N ILE A 72 4.56 0.82 8.91
CA ILE A 72 5.10 1.00 7.56
C ILE A 72 5.50 2.46 7.34
N ILE A 73 4.61 3.40 7.68
CA ILE A 73 4.86 4.83 7.52
C ILE A 73 5.93 5.34 8.48
N ASP A 74 5.98 4.87 9.72
CA ASP A 74 7.06 5.19 10.65
C ASP A 74 8.43 4.75 10.08
N LYS A 75 8.49 3.57 9.44
CA LYS A 75 9.72 3.11 8.76
C LYS A 75 10.08 3.99 7.56
N MET A 76 9.09 4.48 6.81
CA MET A 76 9.34 5.44 5.72
C MET A 76 9.82 6.79 6.24
N LYS A 77 9.30 7.28 7.37
CA LYS A 77 9.77 8.51 8.02
C LYS A 77 11.22 8.39 8.49
N GLU A 78 11.59 7.23 9.05
CA GLU A 78 12.96 6.91 9.47
C GLU A 78 13.95 6.94 8.28
N LEU A 79 13.60 6.27 7.18
CA LEU A 79 14.50 6.12 6.03
C LEU A 79 14.46 7.28 5.03
N ASN A 80 13.37 8.06 5.05
CA ASN A 80 13.09 9.17 4.13
C ASN A 80 13.41 8.88 2.65
N PRO A 81 12.91 7.79 2.06
CA PRO A 81 13.29 7.35 0.70
C PRO A 81 12.87 8.30 -0.43
N LEU A 82 12.04 9.30 -0.15
CA LEU A 82 11.59 10.33 -1.09
C LEU A 82 12.27 11.69 -0.82
N GLY A 83 13.13 11.78 0.19
CA GLY A 83 13.88 13.01 0.49
C GLY A 83 13.00 14.18 0.90
N TYR A 84 11.86 13.94 1.56
CA TYR A 84 11.02 15.04 2.03
C TYR A 84 11.77 15.84 3.12
N SER A 85 11.75 17.17 3.00
CA SER A 85 12.32 18.06 4.02
C SER A 85 11.56 17.98 5.35
N ASN A 86 10.25 17.70 5.29
CA ASN A 86 9.43 17.41 6.46
C ASN A 86 8.89 15.98 6.35
N VAL A 87 9.45 15.06 7.14
CA VAL A 87 9.06 13.64 7.14
C VAL A 87 7.59 13.41 7.53
N GLN A 88 6.91 14.38 8.16
CA GLN A 88 5.47 14.27 8.42
C GLN A 88 4.63 14.20 7.13
N MET A 89 5.19 14.60 5.98
CA MET A 89 4.55 14.45 4.68
C MET A 89 4.19 13.00 4.34
N TYR A 90 4.95 12.00 4.80
CA TYR A 90 4.60 10.59 4.57
C TYR A 90 3.26 10.23 5.17
N GLU A 91 3.08 10.56 6.45
CA GLU A 91 1.87 10.26 7.20
C GLU A 91 0.68 11.07 6.69
N TYR A 92 0.89 12.37 6.45
CA TYR A 92 -0.14 13.24 5.90
C TYR A 92 -0.66 12.72 4.55
N LYS A 93 0.24 12.50 3.58
CA LYS A 93 -0.14 12.04 2.23
C LYS A 93 -0.81 10.67 2.29
N TYR A 94 -0.25 9.76 3.08
CA TYR A 94 -0.83 8.42 3.23
C TYR A 94 -2.24 8.45 3.84
N LYS A 95 -2.50 9.31 4.84
CA LYS A 95 -3.84 9.55 5.38
C LYS A 95 -4.82 10.06 4.32
N LYS A 96 -4.40 10.99 3.46
CA LYS A 96 -5.23 11.47 2.33
C LYS A 96 -5.59 10.34 1.38
N MET A 97 -4.65 9.44 1.09
CA MET A 97 -4.92 8.26 0.25
C MET A 97 -5.92 7.30 0.90
N LEU A 98 -5.76 6.98 2.19
CA LEU A 98 -6.74 6.15 2.91
C LEU A 98 -8.13 6.78 2.91
N CYS A 99 -8.21 8.09 3.12
CA CYS A 99 -9.45 8.85 3.13
C CYS A 99 -10.14 8.81 1.76
N ALA A 100 -9.41 9.08 0.67
CA ALA A 100 -9.95 8.97 -0.69
C ALA A 100 -10.49 7.55 -0.98
N CYS A 101 -9.74 6.51 -0.61
CA CYS A 101 -10.20 5.13 -0.76
C CYS A 101 -11.48 4.85 0.04
N ALA A 102 -11.56 5.36 1.27
CA ALA A 102 -12.72 5.16 2.14
C ALA A 102 -13.97 5.92 1.64
N LEU A 103 -13.77 7.00 0.89
CA LEU A 103 -14.84 7.89 0.40
C LEU A 103 -15.22 7.65 -1.08
N GLY A 104 -14.72 6.59 -1.72
CA GLY A 104 -15.20 6.16 -3.04
C GLY A 104 -14.12 5.86 -4.08
N MET A 105 -12.86 6.24 -3.84
CA MET A 105 -11.77 5.90 -4.78
C MET A 105 -11.57 4.38 -4.82
N THR A 106 -11.60 3.81 -6.02
CA THR A 106 -11.31 2.38 -6.24
C THR A 106 -10.27 2.21 -7.35
N PRO A 107 -9.48 1.13 -7.36
CA PRO A 107 -8.51 0.89 -8.44
C PRO A 107 -9.12 0.61 -9.82
N GLU A 108 -10.40 0.21 -9.87
CA GLU A 108 -11.03 -0.34 -11.07
C GLU A 108 -11.75 0.71 -11.92
N LYS A 109 -12.12 1.87 -11.36
CA LYS A 109 -12.85 2.93 -12.05
C LYS A 109 -12.04 4.20 -12.09
N ASP A 110 -12.17 4.97 -13.16
CA ASP A 110 -11.56 6.30 -13.24
C ASP A 110 -12.10 7.17 -12.11
N TRP A 111 -11.23 7.92 -11.45
CA TRP A 111 -11.57 8.72 -10.28
C TRP A 111 -10.87 10.07 -10.34
N GLU A 112 -11.66 11.12 -10.48
CA GLU A 112 -11.17 12.49 -10.68
C GLU A 112 -11.32 13.36 -9.41
N GLY A 113 -11.37 12.72 -8.23
CA GLY A 113 -11.50 13.41 -6.94
C GLY A 113 -12.89 13.38 -6.30
N ASP A 114 -13.88 12.76 -6.95
CA ASP A 114 -15.25 12.72 -6.46
C ASP A 114 -15.41 11.85 -5.20
N GLU A 115 -16.07 12.39 -4.17
CA GLU A 115 -16.38 11.65 -2.94
C GLU A 115 -17.85 11.17 -2.98
N ASP A 116 -18.07 9.86 -2.81
CA ASP A 116 -19.39 9.22 -2.82
C ASP A 116 -20.19 9.55 -1.54
N ALA A 117 -19.51 9.89 -0.43
CA ALA A 117 -20.09 10.03 0.89
C ALA A 117 -20.11 11.50 1.39
N ASN A 118 -20.97 12.31 0.80
CA ASN A 118 -21.14 13.73 1.16
C ASN A 118 -21.85 13.99 2.51
N GLY A 119 -22.47 12.96 3.13
CA GLY A 119 -23.20 13.08 4.40
C GLY A 119 -22.40 12.71 5.65
N GLY A 120 -21.21 12.13 5.48
CA GLY A 120 -20.40 11.54 6.54
C GLY A 120 -20.19 10.03 6.42
N TYR A 121 -19.27 9.48 7.20
CA TYR A 121 -18.85 8.08 7.21
C TYR A 121 -19.24 7.41 8.53
N ILE A 122 -19.91 6.26 8.46
CA ILE A 122 -20.33 5.50 9.65
C ILE A 122 -19.39 4.30 9.84
N VAL A 123 -18.74 4.23 10.99
CA VAL A 123 -17.92 3.09 11.42
C VAL A 123 -18.70 2.30 12.46
N VAL A 124 -18.94 1.02 12.20
CA VAL A 124 -19.45 0.08 13.22
C VAL A 124 -18.29 -0.74 13.76
N LYS A 125 -17.96 -0.55 15.03
CA LYS A 125 -16.90 -1.30 15.73
C LYS A 125 -17.37 -2.73 16.01
N ARG A 126 -16.42 -3.63 16.31
CA ARG A 126 -16.72 -5.04 16.63
C ARG A 126 -17.63 -5.22 17.84
N ASP A 127 -17.60 -4.27 18.78
CA ASP A 127 -18.45 -4.25 19.98
C ASP A 127 -19.87 -3.69 19.71
N GLY A 128 -20.20 -3.36 18.46
CA GLY A 128 -21.48 -2.78 18.08
C GLY A 128 -21.55 -1.25 18.23
N THR A 129 -20.50 -0.60 18.74
CA THR A 129 -20.46 0.86 18.84
C THR A 129 -20.43 1.49 17.46
N VAL A 130 -21.34 2.42 17.23
CA VAL A 130 -21.41 3.19 15.98
C VAL A 130 -20.74 4.54 16.19
N VAL A 131 -19.80 4.89 15.31
CA VAL A 131 -19.16 6.21 15.27
C VAL A 131 -19.47 6.85 13.92
N CYS A 132 -20.07 8.04 13.95
CA CYS A 132 -20.37 8.82 12.76
C CYS A 132 -19.33 9.95 12.62
N TYR A 133 -18.59 9.95 11.52
CA TYR A 133 -17.70 11.05 11.14
C TYR A 133 -18.40 11.91 10.10
N HIS A 134 -18.78 13.14 10.46
CA HIS A 134 -19.22 14.13 9.49
C HIS A 134 -18.03 14.87 8.87
N ILE A 135 -18.26 15.61 7.79
CA ILE A 135 -17.24 16.41 7.07
C ILE A 135 -16.37 17.26 8.03
N TYR A 136 -16.95 17.77 9.12
CA TYR A 136 -16.24 18.56 10.14
C TYR A 136 -15.17 17.81 10.93
N ASN A 137 -15.19 16.47 10.93
CA ASN A 137 -14.22 15.65 11.65
C ASN A 137 -13.28 14.84 10.74
N ARG A 138 -12.93 15.42 9.59
CA ARG A 138 -12.05 14.78 8.60
C ARG A 138 -10.68 14.40 9.18
N THR A 139 -10.12 15.21 10.07
CA THR A 139 -8.81 14.94 10.69
C THR A 139 -8.87 13.71 11.59
N ASP A 140 -9.87 13.59 12.46
CA ASP A 140 -10.00 12.41 13.32
C ASP A 140 -10.35 11.18 12.50
N PHE A 141 -11.13 11.33 11.43
CA PHE A 141 -11.42 10.24 10.51
C PHE A 141 -10.15 9.72 9.82
N GLU A 142 -9.33 10.62 9.28
CA GLU A 142 -8.04 10.30 8.68
C GLU A 142 -7.10 9.62 9.68
N GLN A 143 -7.07 10.12 10.92
CA GLN A 143 -6.29 9.52 12.00
C GLN A 143 -6.80 8.11 12.35
N TYR A 144 -8.12 7.93 12.45
CA TYR A 144 -8.75 6.64 12.69
C TYR A 144 -8.39 5.62 11.60
N LEU A 145 -8.52 5.99 10.32
CA LEU A 145 -8.12 5.11 9.22
C LEU A 145 -6.63 4.73 9.35
N PHE A 146 -5.76 5.68 9.65
CA PHE A 146 -4.33 5.42 9.80
C PHE A 146 -3.99 4.48 10.97
N ASP A 147 -4.60 4.69 12.13
CA ASP A 147 -4.32 3.91 13.34
C ASP A 147 -4.88 2.49 13.27
N TYR A 148 -5.98 2.29 12.54
CA TYR A 148 -6.71 1.03 12.52
C TYR A 148 -6.64 0.28 11.18
N THR A 149 -5.74 0.64 10.26
CA THR A 149 -5.53 -0.11 9.02
C THR A 149 -4.20 -0.87 8.98
N CYS A 150 -4.19 -1.95 8.20
CA CYS A 150 -3.01 -2.79 7.97
C CYS A 150 -2.97 -3.34 6.54
N PHE A 151 -1.77 -3.74 6.12
CA PHE A 151 -1.56 -4.48 4.88
C PHE A 151 -1.77 -5.97 5.12
N ASP A 152 -2.66 -6.55 4.32
CA ASP A 152 -2.94 -7.97 4.30
C ASP A 152 -2.41 -8.63 3.03
N LYS A 153 -2.10 -9.92 3.14
CA LYS A 153 -1.55 -10.71 2.04
C LYS A 153 -2.65 -11.52 1.40
N ALA A 154 -3.02 -11.15 0.18
CA ALA A 154 -3.99 -11.89 -0.61
C ALA A 154 -3.43 -13.25 -1.06
N SER A 155 -4.29 -14.18 -1.50
CA SER A 155 -3.85 -15.47 -2.02
C SER A 155 -2.97 -15.31 -3.27
N THR A 156 -1.73 -15.79 -3.20
CA THR A 156 -0.77 -15.76 -4.32
C THR A 156 -1.23 -16.60 -5.51
N SER A 157 -1.95 -17.69 -5.28
CA SER A 157 -2.49 -18.54 -6.37
C SER A 157 -3.66 -17.89 -7.09
N ARG A 158 -4.54 -17.18 -6.36
CA ARG A 158 -5.69 -16.48 -6.94
C ARG A 158 -5.27 -15.29 -7.78
N TYR A 159 -4.34 -14.48 -7.26
CA TYR A 159 -3.95 -13.21 -7.85
C TYR A 159 -2.62 -13.25 -8.62
N LYS A 160 -1.97 -14.42 -8.71
CA LYS A 160 -0.77 -14.68 -9.52
C LYS A 160 0.33 -13.62 -9.34
N TYR A 161 0.74 -13.41 -8.09
CA TYR A 161 1.81 -12.48 -7.70
C TYR A 161 2.89 -13.21 -6.88
N MET A 162 4.03 -12.56 -6.62
CA MET A 162 5.24 -13.16 -6.01
C MET A 162 6.05 -14.11 -6.90
N ASP A 163 5.81 -14.12 -8.21
CA ASP A 163 6.70 -14.76 -9.17
C ASP A 163 7.57 -13.71 -9.86
N ILE A 164 8.85 -14.02 -9.93
CA ILE A 164 9.82 -13.22 -10.67
C ILE A 164 9.66 -13.55 -12.14
N TYR A 165 9.54 -12.51 -12.96
CA TYR A 165 9.50 -12.61 -14.41
C TYR A 165 10.54 -11.66 -15.02
N LYS A 166 10.85 -11.88 -16.29
CA LYS A 166 11.75 -11.03 -17.05
C LYS A 166 11.00 -10.42 -18.22
N ASP A 167 11.11 -9.11 -18.38
CA ASP A 167 10.71 -8.40 -19.59
C ASP A 167 11.89 -7.63 -20.17
N ASN A 168 11.62 -6.72 -21.11
CA ASN A 168 12.66 -5.93 -21.79
C ASN A 168 13.39 -4.96 -20.86
N GLU A 169 12.80 -4.60 -19.71
CA GLU A 169 13.35 -3.66 -18.73
C GLU A 169 14.13 -4.37 -17.61
N GLY A 170 14.04 -5.70 -17.55
CA GLY A 170 14.82 -6.53 -16.63
C GLY A 170 13.98 -7.51 -15.84
N TYR A 171 14.47 -7.87 -14.64
CA TYR A 171 13.77 -8.76 -13.74
C TYR A 171 12.79 -7.96 -12.87
N LYS A 172 11.54 -8.42 -12.82
CA LYS A 172 10.46 -7.79 -12.06
C LYS A 172 9.75 -8.81 -11.20
N ILE A 173 9.09 -8.33 -10.15
CA ILE A 173 8.23 -9.13 -9.27
C ILE A 173 6.97 -8.32 -8.97
N LYS A 174 5.80 -8.95 -9.12
CA LYS A 174 4.53 -8.33 -8.75
C LYS A 174 4.28 -8.49 -7.26
N LEU A 175 4.01 -7.36 -6.60
CA LEU A 175 3.55 -7.32 -5.20
C LEU A 175 2.09 -6.91 -5.17
N ASN A 176 1.31 -7.57 -4.32
CA ASN A 176 -0.10 -7.24 -4.11
C ASN A 176 -0.25 -6.39 -2.84
N LEU A 177 -1.19 -5.45 -2.87
CA LEU A 177 -1.63 -4.65 -1.74
C LEU A 177 -3.11 -4.93 -1.46
N GLN A 178 -3.41 -5.30 -0.22
CA GLN A 178 -4.75 -5.22 0.32
C GLN A 178 -4.72 -4.44 1.64
N VAL A 179 -5.55 -3.40 1.76
CA VAL A 179 -5.72 -2.65 3.01
C VAL A 179 -6.96 -3.17 3.74
N ARG A 180 -6.83 -3.44 5.05
CA ARG A 180 -7.93 -3.88 5.90
C ARG A 180 -7.90 -3.20 7.26
N PHE A 181 -9.05 -3.10 7.91
CA PHE A 181 -9.10 -2.73 9.31
C PHE A 181 -8.51 -3.84 10.21
N THR A 182 -7.78 -3.44 11.25
CA THR A 182 -7.19 -4.33 12.27
C THR A 182 -8.23 -4.91 13.23
#